data_AF-A0A0K1D982-F1
#
_entry.id   AF-A0A0K1D982-F1
#
_cell.length_a   1.000
_cell.length_b   1.000
_cell.length_c   1.000
_cell.angle_alpha   90.00
_cell.angle_beta   90.00
_cell.angle_gamma   90.00
#
_symmetry.space_group_name_H-M   'P 1'
#
loop_
_entity.id
_entity.type
_entity.pdbx_description
1 polymer ?
#
loop_
_entity_poly.entity_id
_entity_poly.type
_entity_poly.pdbx_seq_one_letter_code
_entity_poly.pdbx_strand_id
1 'polypeptide(L)' 'MKTSILLALCISAILLLSMVDASNAEEMNSQEVPEERGYCAENGIKCNDLHCCSGLVCKCNSSRSNCVCRKK' A
#
# COMPACT_ATOMS: atom_id res chain seq x y z
N MET A 1 -41.27 13.37 -32.35
CA MET A 1 -40.24 14.44 -32.22
C MET A 1 -39.92 14.76 -30.76
N LYS A 2 -40.90 15.07 -29.91
CA LYS A 2 -40.69 15.38 -28.47
C LYS A 2 -40.11 14.22 -27.63
N THR A 3 -40.52 12.98 -27.91
CA THR A 3 -40.03 11.78 -27.21
C THR A 3 -38.56 11.44 -27.51
N SER A 4 -38.10 11.71 -28.72
CA SER A 4 -36.71 11.49 -29.13
C SER A 4 -35.74 12.46 -28.43
N ILE A 5 -36.17 13.69 -28.16
CA ILE A 5 -35.37 14.70 -27.44
C ILE A 5 -35.22 14.31 -25.97
N LEU A 6 -36.28 13.79 -25.35
CA LEU A 6 -36.23 13.31 -23.96
C LEU A 6 -35.31 12.10 -23.81
N LEU A 7 -35.35 11.15 -24.77
CA LEU A 7 -34.44 10.00 -24.75
C LEU A 7 -32.97 10.42 -24.92
N ALA A 8 -32.69 11.37 -25.81
CA ALA A 8 -31.34 11.90 -26.01
C ALA A 8 -30.81 12.61 -24.74
N LEU A 9 -31.65 13.39 -24.07
CA LEU A 9 -31.30 14.05 -22.80
C LEU A 9 -31.01 13.02 -21.70
N CYS A 10 -31.85 12.00 -21.54
CA CYS A 10 -31.61 10.94 -20.55
C CYS A 10 -30.29 10.20 -20.79
N ILE A 11 -29.97 9.87 -22.05
CA ILE A 11 -28.71 9.18 -22.40
C ILE A 11 -27.50 10.07 -22.08
N SER A 12 -27.58 11.37 -22.38
CA SER A 12 -26.50 12.32 -22.04
C SER A 12 -26.29 12.48 -20.53
N ALA A 13 -27.37 12.44 -19.73
CA ALA A 13 -27.27 12.54 -18.27
C ALA A 13 -26.63 11.29 -17.64
N ILE A 14 -26.95 10.09 -18.15
CA ILE A 14 -26.37 8.81 -17.68
C ILE A 14 -24.87 8.74 -17.99
N LEU A 15 -24.45 9.23 -19.16
CA LEU A 15 -23.03 9.36 -19.54
C LEU A 15 -22.26 10.30 -18.61
N LEU A 16 -22.86 11.43 -18.20
CA LEU A 16 -22.20 12.36 -17.27
C LEU A 16 -22.10 11.82 -15.85
N LEU A 17 -23.10 11.06 -15.38
CA LEU A 17 -23.06 10.40 -14.07
C LEU A 17 -21.96 9.34 -13.98
N SER A 18 -21.69 8.61 -15.08
CA SER A 18 -20.64 7.58 -15.11
C SER A 18 -19.21 8.15 -15.07
N MET A 19 -19.01 9.42 -15.42
CA MET A 19 -17.71 10.11 -15.26
C MET A 19 -17.44 10.52 -13.80
N VAL A 20 -18.51 10.74 -13.02
CA VAL A 20 -18.42 11.16 -11.61
C VAL A 20 -18.04 9.98 -10.70
N ASP A 21 -18.40 8.75 -11.08
CA ASP A 21 -17.98 7.51 -10.40
C ASP A 21 -16.53 7.07 -10.74
N ALA A 22 -15.88 7.69 -11.72
CA ALA A 22 -14.45 7.49 -11.98
C ALA A 22 -13.53 8.31 -11.04
N SER A 23 -14.11 9.11 -10.12
CA SER A 23 -13.34 9.85 -9.11
C SER A 23 -13.14 9.09 -7.80
N ASN A 24 -13.51 7.80 -7.72
CA ASN A 24 -13.28 6.94 -6.55
C ASN A 24 -12.78 5.53 -6.96
N ALA A 25 -11.62 5.49 -7.60
CA ALA A 25 -10.65 4.40 -7.62
C ALA A 25 -9.61 4.86 -8.63
N GLU A 26 -8.57 5.56 -8.21
CA GLU A 26 -7.43 4.90 -7.62
C GLU A 26 -6.64 5.90 -6.79
N GLU A 27 -6.42 5.55 -5.53
CA GLU A 27 -5.49 6.24 -4.65
C GLU A 27 -4.15 6.42 -5.38
N MET A 28 -3.74 7.68 -5.50
CA MET A 28 -2.35 8.02 -5.64
C MET A 28 -1.61 7.51 -4.40
N ASN A 29 -1.01 6.33 -4.49
CA ASN A 29 0.20 6.07 -3.75
C ASN A 29 1.09 5.14 -4.57
N SER A 30 2.30 5.61 -4.85
CA SER A 30 3.38 4.76 -5.32
C SER A 30 3.58 3.65 -4.29
N GLN A 31 2.98 2.50 -4.50
CA GLN A 31 3.64 1.26 -4.15
C GLN A 31 4.36 0.80 -5.41
N GLU A 32 5.48 1.48 -5.65
CA GLU A 32 6.71 0.76 -5.95
C GLU A 32 6.65 -0.56 -5.17
N VAL A 33 6.35 -1.65 -5.87
CA VAL A 33 6.66 -2.99 -5.39
C VAL A 33 8.12 -2.88 -4.98
N PRO A 34 8.44 -2.94 -3.68
CA PRO A 34 9.82 -2.78 -3.26
C PRO A 34 10.56 -3.87 -4.01
N GLU A 35 11.57 -3.47 -4.80
CA GLU A 35 12.51 -4.43 -5.36
C GLU A 35 12.84 -5.44 -4.25
N GLU A 36 12.73 -6.74 -4.55
CA GLU A 36 13.16 -7.82 -3.66
C GLU A 36 14.69 -7.83 -3.48
N ARG A 37 15.31 -6.67 -3.26
CA ARG A 37 16.54 -6.54 -2.50
C ARG A 37 16.18 -6.97 -1.09
N GLY A 38 16.36 -8.26 -0.78
CA GLY A 38 16.13 -8.82 0.55
C GLY A 38 16.60 -7.86 1.62
N TYR A 39 15.64 -7.19 2.25
CA TYR A 39 15.92 -6.14 3.20
C TYR A 39 16.55 -6.80 4.44
N CYS A 40 17.43 -6.10 5.13
CA CYS A 40 17.91 -6.54 6.43
C CYS A 40 17.42 -5.56 7.51
N ALA A 41 17.25 -6.05 8.74
CA ALA A 41 16.75 -5.25 9.84
C ALA A 41 17.89 -4.38 10.41
N GLU A 42 17.67 -3.06 10.38
CA GLU A 42 18.55 -2.05 10.96
C GLU A 42 18.53 -2.06 12.50
N ASN A 43 19.48 -1.36 13.12
CA ASN A 43 19.60 -1.31 14.58
C ASN A 43 18.33 -0.74 15.25
N GLY A 44 17.72 -1.51 16.15
CA GLY A 44 16.47 -1.19 16.83
C GLY A 44 15.21 -1.74 16.14
N ILE A 45 15.32 -2.25 14.91
CA ILE A 45 14.21 -2.88 14.19
C ILE A 45 14.02 -4.32 14.68
N LYS A 46 12.77 -4.80 14.66
CA LYS A 46 12.43 -6.17 15.03
C LYS A 46 13.02 -7.17 14.03
N CYS A 47 13.49 -8.30 14.55
CA CYS A 47 14.17 -9.35 13.78
C CYS A 47 13.48 -10.71 13.87
N ASN A 48 12.17 -10.71 14.10
CA ASN A 48 11.36 -11.92 14.16
C ASN A 48 11.24 -12.58 12.78
N ASP A 49 11.06 -11.76 11.74
CA ASP A 49 10.79 -12.20 10.37
C ASP A 49 11.93 -11.86 9.39
N LEU A 50 12.96 -11.16 9.88
CA LEU A 50 14.05 -10.62 9.06
C LEU A 50 15.41 -10.77 9.77
N HIS A 51 16.45 -11.07 8.99
CA HIS A 51 17.82 -11.07 9.49
C HIS A 51 18.31 -9.64 9.72
N CYS A 52 19.09 -9.43 10.78
CA CYS A 52 19.75 -8.15 11.02
C CYS A 52 20.84 -7.88 9.97
N CYS A 53 21.05 -6.61 9.63
CA CYS A 53 22.14 -6.21 8.76
C CYS A 53 23.52 -6.58 9.33
N SER A 54 24.53 -6.62 8.46
CA SER A 54 25.92 -6.92 8.84
C SER A 54 26.40 -6.04 10.00
N GLY A 55 27.05 -6.66 10.99
CA GLY A 55 27.52 -5.97 12.20
C GLY A 55 26.47 -5.84 13.33
N LEU A 56 25.24 -6.30 13.08
CA LEU A 56 24.18 -6.37 14.07
C LEU A 56 23.86 -7.83 14.44
N VAL A 57 23.27 -8.01 15.61
CA VAL A 57 22.79 -9.29 16.13
C VAL A 57 21.39 -9.12 16.72
N CYS A 58 20.52 -10.09 16.46
CA CYS A 58 19.16 -10.11 17.01
C CYS A 58 19.22 -10.43 18.52
N LYS A 59 18.94 -9.43 19.37
CA LYS A 59 18.89 -9.60 20.83
C LYS A 59 17.43 -9.58 21.28
N CYS A 60 17.04 -10.62 22.01
CA CYS A 60 15.71 -10.74 22.59
C CYS A 60 15.72 -10.41 24.08
N ASN A 61 14.60 -9.90 24.58
CA ASN A 61 14.35 -9.83 26.03
C ASN A 61 14.24 -11.24 26.66
N SER A 62 14.25 -11.32 27.99
CA SER A 62 14.17 -12.60 28.73
C SER A 62 12.95 -13.44 28.35
N SER A 63 11.82 -12.80 28.04
CA SER A 63 10.58 -13.46 27.62
C SER A 63 10.56 -13.87 26.13
N ARG A 64 11.62 -13.58 25.36
CA ARG A 64 11.71 -13.80 23.90
C ARG A 64 10.61 -13.11 23.06
N SER A 65 9.79 -12.25 23.68
CA SER A 65 8.64 -11.59 23.03
C SER A 65 9.02 -10.32 22.27
N ASN A 66 10.18 -9.73 22.60
CA ASN A 66 10.69 -8.55 21.92
C ASN A 66 12.14 -8.83 21.50
N CYS A 67 12.34 -9.04 20.20
CA CYS A 67 13.64 -9.28 19.59
C CYS A 67 13.94 -8.15 18.62
N VAL A 68 15.05 -7.45 18.85
CA VAL A 68 15.47 -6.32 18.02
C VAL A 68 16.95 -6.45 17.65
N CYS A 69 17.31 -5.93 16.48
CA CYS A 69 18.70 -5.86 16.06
C CYS A 69 19.48 -4.88 16.92
N ARG A 70 20.63 -5.30 17.42
CA ARG A 70 21.55 -4.50 18.22
C ARG A 70 22.95 -4.64 17.67
N LYS A 71 23.79 -3.63 17.86
CA LYS A 71 25.23 -3.77 17.57
C LYS A 71 25.80 -4.99 18.33
N LYS A 72 26.65 -5.74 17.62
CA LYS A 72 27.26 -6.98 18.10
C LYS A 72 27.97 -6.73 19.43
#